data_AF-A0A2M9CQX9-F1
#
_entry.id   AF-A0A2M9CQX9-F1
#
_cell.length_a   1.000
_cell.length_b   1.000
_cell.length_c   1.000
_cell.angle_alpha   90.00
_cell.angle_beta   90.00
_cell.angle_gamma   90.00
#
_symmetry.space_group_name_H-M   'P 1'
#
loop_
_entity.id
_entity.type
_entity.pdbx_description
1 polymer ?
#
loop_
_entity_poly.entity_id
_entity_poly.type
_entity_poly.pdbx_seq_one_letter_code
_entity_poly.pdbx_strand_id
1 'polypeptide(L)' 'MSAPTPPEPSAVSDEILREHPEFAEPHMLEDDESVPPRPEEEVADAVRDR' A
#
# COMPACT_ATOMS: atom_id res chain seq x y z
N MET A 1 -12.49 -18.75 -27.16
CA MET A 1 -12.55 -17.28 -27.04
C MET A 1 -11.63 -16.91 -25.89
N SER A 2 -10.54 -16.20 -26.15
CA SER A 2 -9.66 -15.71 -25.07
C SER A 2 -10.30 -14.52 -24.37
N ALA A 3 -10.12 -14.40 -23.06
CA ALA A 3 -10.55 -13.25 -22.28
C ALA A 3 -9.80 -11.97 -22.73
N PRO A 4 -10.42 -10.78 -22.65
CA PRO A 4 -9.71 -9.53 -22.90
C PRO A 4 -8.56 -9.37 -21.90
N THR A 5 -7.39 -8.96 -22.41
CA THR A 5 -6.25 -8.60 -21.57
C THR A 5 -6.64 -7.42 -20.69
N PRO A 6 -6.41 -7.49 -19.37
CA PRO A 6 -6.68 -6.36 -18.48
C PRO A 6 -5.84 -5.14 -18.91
N PRO A 7 -6.38 -3.92 -18.75
CA PRO A 7 -5.63 -2.71 -19.07
C PRO A 7 -4.34 -2.62 -18.25
N GLU A 8 -3.32 -2.00 -18.85
CA GLU A 8 -2.06 -1.70 -18.16
C GLU A 8 -2.35 -0.84 -16.92
N PRO A 9 -1.68 -1.11 -15.77
CA PRO A 9 -2.02 -0.50 -14.49
C PRO A 9 -1.94 1.04 -14.50
N SER A 10 -1.02 1.61 -15.30
CA SER A 10 -0.90 3.07 -15.44
C SER A 10 -2.12 3.71 -16.09
N ALA A 11 -2.75 3.04 -17.07
CA ALA A 11 -3.93 3.58 -17.74
C ALA A 11 -5.14 3.68 -16.81
N VAL A 12 -5.28 2.72 -15.89
CA VAL A 12 -6.34 2.71 -14.87
C VAL A 12 -6.10 3.80 -13.83
N SER A 13 -4.86 3.96 -13.37
CA SER A 13 -4.50 5.01 -12.40
C SER A 13 -4.74 6.42 -12.94
N ASP A 14 -4.41 6.68 -14.21
CA ASP A 14 -4.62 7.99 -14.84
C ASP A 14 -6.10 8.35 -15.00
N GLU A 15 -6.97 7.35 -15.21
CA GLU A 15 -8.41 7.55 -15.27
C GLU A 15 -8.99 7.89 -13.89
N ILE A 16 -8.59 7.12 -12.87
CA ILE A 16 -9.01 7.36 -11.48
C ILE A 16 -8.58 8.75 -11.01
N LEU A 17 -7.33 9.18 -11.28
CA LEU A 17 -6.86 10.50 -10.86
C LEU A 17 -7.57 11.66 -11.58
N ARG A 18 -8.06 11.41 -12.80
CA ARG A 18 -8.85 12.41 -13.55
C ARG A 18 -10.25 12.55 -12.98
N GLU A 19 -10.86 11.45 -12.57
CA GLU A 19 -12.19 11.42 -11.95
C GLU A 19 -12.16 11.87 -10.49
N HIS A 20 -11.05 11.59 -9.79
CA HIS A 20 -10.81 11.86 -8.38
C HIS A 20 -9.49 12.62 -8.19
N PRO A 21 -9.45 13.92 -8.52
CA PRO A 21 -8.24 14.74 -8.34
C PRO A 21 -7.79 14.81 -6.87
N GLU A 22 -8.68 14.57 -5.90
CA GLU A 22 -8.36 14.46 -4.48
C GLU A 22 -7.37 13.33 -4.15
N PHE A 23 -7.24 12.32 -5.01
CA PHE A 23 -6.26 11.23 -4.84
C PHE A 23 -4.87 11.57 -5.40
N ALA A 24 -4.69 12.74 -6.00
CA ALA A 24 -3.37 13.19 -6.45
C ALA A 24 -2.41 13.45 -5.27
N GLU A 25 -2.95 13.68 -4.08
CA GLU A 25 -2.17 13.80 -2.85
C GLU A 25 -2.18 12.45 -2.10
N PRO A 26 -1.00 11.91 -1.74
CA PRO A 26 -0.94 10.69 -0.95
C PRO A 26 -1.52 10.94 0.44
N HIS A 27 -2.47 10.10 0.85
CA HIS A 27 -2.95 10.11 2.22
C HIS A 27 -1.86 9.53 3.14
N MET A 28 -1.39 10.34 4.09
CA MET A 28 -0.47 9.88 5.12
C MET A 28 -1.27 9.05 6.12
N LEU A 29 -1.02 7.74 6.14
CA LEU A 29 -1.59 6.87 7.16
C LEU A 29 -0.81 7.05 8.47
N GLU A 30 -1.55 7.20 9.57
CA GLU A 30 -0.98 7.15 10.91
C GLU A 30 -0.59 5.72 11.27
N ASP A 31 0.38 5.58 12.17
CA ASP A 31 0.75 4.27 12.71
C ASP A 31 -0.42 3.72 13.53
N ASP A 32 -0.88 2.52 13.16
CA ASP A 32 -1.94 1.83 13.90
C ASP A 32 -1.34 1.07 15.08
N GLU A 33 -1.27 1.73 16.24
CA GLU A 33 -0.77 1.13 17.49
C GLU A 33 -1.63 -0.04 18.01
N SER A 34 -2.82 -0.28 17.43
CA SER A 34 -3.66 -1.44 17.79
C SER A 34 -3.20 -2.73 17.13
N VAL A 35 -2.40 -2.63 16.07
CA VAL A 35 -1.79 -3.79 15.41
C VAL A 35 -0.54 -4.17 16.20
N PRO A 36 -0.52 -5.34 16.87
CA PRO A 36 0.68 -5.78 17.55
C PRO A 36 1.80 -6.04 16.53
N PRO A 37 3.07 -5.88 16.94
CA PRO A 37 4.21 -6.19 16.07
C PRO A 37 4.16 -7.63 15.60
N ARG A 38 4.76 -7.90 14.44
CA ARG A 38 4.87 -9.28 13.96
C ARG A 38 5.85 -10.05 14.87
N PRO A 39 5.65 -11.36 15.11
CA PRO A 39 6.57 -12.14 15.94
C PRO A 39 8.03 -12.09 15.46
N GLU A 40 8.25 -12.01 14.14
CA GLU A 40 9.58 -11.89 13.55
C GLU A 40 10.24 -10.53 13.85
N GLU A 41 9.43 -9.49 14.02
CA GLU A 41 9.85 -8.12 14.36
C GLU A 41 10.31 -8.05 15.82
N GLU A 42 9.56 -8.67 16.75
CA GLU A 42 9.95 -8.76 18.16
C GLU A 42 11.32 -9.44 18.35
N VAL A 43 11.59 -10.50 17.56
CA VAL A 43 12.89 -11.19 17.59
C VAL A 43 14.00 -10.30 17.02
N ALA A 44 13.74 -9.57 15.94
CA ALA A 44 14.72 -8.69 15.33
C ALA A 44 15.13 -7.54 16.27
N ASP A 45 14.18 -6.96 17.00
CA ASP A 45 14.45 -5.90 17.97
C ASP A 45 15.26 -6.43 19.17
N ALA A 46 14.89 -7.61 19.70
CA ALA A 46 15.62 -8.25 20.80
C ALA A 46 17.07 -8.62 20.44
N VAL A 47 17.36 -8.85 19.15
CA VAL A 47 18.71 -9.14 18.65
C VAL A 47 19.49 -7.85 18.36
N ARG A 48 18.82 -6.75 18.00
CA ARG A 48 19.44 -5.47 17.68
C ARG A 48 20.02 -4.75 18.91
N ASP A 49 19.46 -4.96 20.09
CA ASP A 49 19.89 -4.34 21.36
C ASP A 49 20.97 -5.14 22.15
N ARG A 50 21.70 -6.06 21.50
CA ARG A 50 22.81 -6.84 22.07
C ARG A 50 24.18 -6.41 21.54
#